data_AF-A0A2G3DUN8-F1
#
_entry.id   AF-A0A2G3DUN8-F1
#
_cell.length_a   1.000
_cell.length_b   1.000
_cell.length_c   1.000
_cell.angle_alpha   90.00
_cell.angle_beta   90.00
_cell.angle_gamma   90.00
#
_symmetry.space_group_name_H-M   'P 1'
#
loop_
_entity.id
_entity.type
_entity.pdbx_description
1 polymer ?
#
loop_
_entity_poly.entity_id
_entity_poly.type
_entity_poly.pdbx_seq_one_letter_code
_entity_poly.pdbx_strand_id
1 'polypeptide(L)'
;MHYRSKIFASLFLTAVLALGCAPSNQKVKAATNKIVVGADAPTISDAIDMAVSGDTIVVPAGNYIEQLYIETDGISIVGEDGAILDGSTITPNSRDNSMICVNASDVSIANLEIKEFKLDGPSTSIVPIGIEVDGGSSNITISHCKIHDMGCIYKNDSDAYNAHGILVSAPVDEPIDGITIDGCELYNLSLGNSESLALNGNVSNFIVSNNYIHNCDNIGIDAIGYEKAEEYDEADRARNGEIVSNIVEYVSSDPEVNVTYDDKCAGGIYVDGARDIEIYGNSVSFCDIGIEVASEHVGTFVTGINVHDNELKNNNAFAGISFGGYDVSNTGSATSCVFKNNNILNTAGTCFKVQYACNSSNIISDNVFDAQGTAVKYQEMYGEYSAGNTVVGNN
;
A
#
# COMPACT_ATOMS: atom_id res chain seq x y z
N MET A 1 62.37 49.11 34.92
CA MET A 1 61.71 48.43 33.79
C MET A 1 60.32 49.02 33.62
N HIS A 2 60.15 49.84 32.59
CA HIS A 2 58.88 50.47 32.20
C HIS A 2 57.95 49.43 31.56
N TYR A 3 56.64 49.37 31.85
CA TYR A 3 55.63 50.33 31.43
C TYR A 3 54.44 50.44 32.42
N ARG A 4 53.89 51.65 32.54
CA ARG A 4 52.67 52.09 33.29
C ARG A 4 51.40 51.72 32.49
N SER A 5 50.18 51.59 33.04
CA SER A 5 49.26 52.69 33.47
C SER A 5 47.85 52.08 33.69
N LYS A 6 47.26 52.08 34.91
CA LYS A 6 46.20 52.95 35.48
C LYS A 6 44.73 52.83 34.96
N ILE A 7 43.86 52.51 35.93
CA ILE A 7 42.52 53.10 36.29
C ILE A 7 41.29 52.70 35.45
N PHE A 8 40.19 52.33 36.12
CA PHE A 8 38.79 52.88 36.07
C PHE A 8 37.87 51.94 36.90
N ALA A 9 37.37 52.35 38.08
CA ALA A 9 36.16 53.14 38.36
C ALA A 9 34.85 52.32 38.44
N SER A 10 34.24 52.37 39.63
CA SER A 10 32.87 51.94 39.96
C SER A 10 31.84 52.81 39.24
N LEU A 11 30.75 52.23 38.71
CA LEU A 11 29.50 52.97 38.51
C LEU A 11 28.25 52.06 38.55
N PHE A 12 27.20 52.64 39.11
CA PHE A 12 25.85 52.15 39.38
C PHE A 12 25.13 51.52 38.18
N LEU A 13 24.43 50.41 38.43
CA LEU A 13 23.46 49.82 37.52
C LEU A 13 22.08 50.45 37.76
N THR A 14 21.70 51.42 36.93
CA THR A 14 20.33 51.95 36.82
C THR A 14 19.47 50.99 36.00
N ALA A 15 18.41 50.47 36.62
CA ALA A 15 17.37 49.70 35.95
C ALA A 15 16.54 50.62 35.02
N VAL A 16 16.55 50.33 33.72
CA VAL A 16 15.63 50.92 32.75
C VAL A 16 14.55 49.87 32.45
N LEU A 17 13.32 50.16 32.86
CA LEU A 17 12.13 49.42 32.40
C LEU A 17 11.91 49.76 30.92
N ALA A 18 12.29 48.84 30.03
CA ALA A 18 11.82 48.84 28.66
C ALA A 18 10.47 48.11 28.61
N LEU A 19 9.37 48.85 28.45
CA LEU A 19 8.10 48.30 27.98
C LEU A 19 8.28 47.88 26.52
N GLY A 20 8.72 46.64 26.32
CA GLY A 20 8.67 45.99 25.01
C GLY A 20 7.25 45.50 24.74
N CYS A 21 6.54 46.17 23.84
CA CYS A 21 5.43 45.54 23.13
C CYS A 21 6.02 44.39 22.30
N ALA A 22 5.84 43.16 22.78
CA ALA A 22 6.09 41.99 21.96
C ALA A 22 5.03 41.97 20.83
N PRO A 23 5.43 41.87 19.55
CA PRO A 23 4.48 41.48 18.53
C PRO A 23 4.03 40.06 18.85
N SER A 24 2.73 39.90 19.09
CA SER A 24 2.10 38.59 19.10
C SER A 24 2.30 37.97 17.71
N ASN A 25 3.26 37.06 17.56
CA ASN A 25 3.24 36.08 16.48
C ASN A 25 2.07 35.12 16.75
N GLN A 26 0.84 35.62 16.55
CA GLN A 26 -0.23 34.73 16.17
C GLN A 26 0.16 34.22 14.79
N LYS A 27 0.55 32.95 14.69
CA LYS A 27 0.37 32.20 13.46
C LYS A 27 -1.12 32.31 13.16
N VAL A 28 -1.48 33.26 12.30
CA VAL A 28 -2.79 33.26 11.66
C VAL A 28 -2.83 31.92 10.96
N LYS A 29 -3.64 30.97 11.46
CA LYS A 29 -4.08 29.85 10.63
C LYS A 29 -4.60 30.53 9.37
N ALA A 30 -3.92 30.35 8.24
CA ALA A 30 -4.45 30.78 6.96
C ALA A 30 -5.89 30.25 6.90
N ALA A 31 -6.83 31.11 6.55
CA ALA A 31 -8.19 30.66 6.36
C ALA A 31 -8.14 29.56 5.29
N THR A 32 -8.57 28.35 5.67
CA THR A 32 -8.80 27.24 4.74
C THR A 32 -9.72 27.76 3.63
N ASN A 33 -9.19 28.00 2.43
CA ASN A 33 -10.03 28.45 1.33
C ASN A 33 -10.56 27.22 0.61
N LYS A 34 -11.82 27.32 0.20
CA LYS A 34 -12.45 26.35 -0.70
C LYS A 34 -12.18 26.82 -2.13
N ILE A 35 -11.63 25.95 -2.96
CA ILE A 35 -11.49 26.17 -4.41
C ILE A 35 -12.46 25.20 -5.09
N VAL A 36 -13.50 25.72 -5.75
CA VAL A 36 -14.51 24.90 -6.42
C VAL A 36 -14.19 24.80 -7.90
N VAL A 37 -13.96 23.57 -8.38
CA VAL A 37 -13.70 23.30 -9.80
C VAL A 37 -14.93 23.69 -10.64
N GLY A 38 -14.69 24.33 -11.78
CA GLY A 38 -15.69 24.94 -12.67
C GLY A 38 -16.18 26.33 -12.24
N ALA A 39 -15.99 26.73 -10.98
CA ALA A 39 -16.42 28.04 -10.47
C ALA A 39 -15.24 28.98 -10.18
N ASP A 40 -14.24 28.50 -9.44
CA ASP A 40 -13.04 29.26 -9.05
C ASP A 40 -11.85 28.93 -9.98
N ALA A 41 -11.76 27.68 -10.44
CA ALA A 41 -10.75 27.17 -11.37
C ALA A 41 -11.43 26.39 -12.51
N PRO A 42 -11.02 26.55 -13.79
CA PRO A 42 -11.67 25.85 -14.91
C PRO A 42 -11.59 24.33 -14.85
N THR A 43 -10.45 23.80 -14.39
CA THR A 43 -10.18 22.35 -14.31
C THR A 43 -9.69 21.94 -12.92
N ILE A 44 -9.53 20.63 -12.68
CA ILE A 44 -8.99 20.15 -11.40
C ILE A 44 -7.50 20.52 -11.30
N SER A 45 -6.73 20.36 -12.38
CA SER A 45 -5.32 20.75 -12.42
C SER A 45 -5.12 22.25 -12.20
N ASP A 46 -5.97 23.11 -12.79
CA ASP A 46 -5.94 24.55 -12.51
C ASP A 46 -6.21 24.85 -11.02
N ALA A 47 -7.08 24.07 -10.37
CA ALA A 47 -7.36 24.22 -8.95
C ALA A 47 -6.17 23.79 -8.07
N ILE A 48 -5.45 22.74 -8.46
CA ILE A 48 -4.21 22.30 -7.80
C ILE A 48 -3.13 23.37 -7.93
N ASP A 49 -2.93 23.94 -9.12
CA ASP A 49 -1.95 25.01 -9.37
C ASP A 49 -2.25 26.30 -8.57
N MET A 50 -3.52 26.53 -8.25
CA MET A 50 -3.97 27.68 -7.44
C MET A 50 -3.88 27.44 -5.94
N ALA A 51 -3.94 26.18 -5.49
CA ALA A 51 -4.05 25.84 -4.09
C ALA A 51 -2.78 26.18 -3.32
N VAL A 52 -2.95 26.54 -2.05
CA VAL A 52 -1.85 26.60 -1.08
C VAL A 52 -2.16 25.72 0.11
N SER A 53 -1.12 25.40 0.90
CA SER A 53 -1.26 24.59 2.11
C SER A 53 -2.41 25.07 3.00
N GLY A 54 -3.32 24.14 3.33
CA GLY A 54 -4.56 24.36 4.07
C GLY A 54 -5.80 24.53 3.19
N ASP A 55 -5.69 24.63 1.87
CA ASP A 55 -6.84 24.75 0.99
C ASP A 55 -7.54 23.40 0.75
N THR A 56 -8.84 23.48 0.45
CA THR A 56 -9.65 22.34 0.03
C THR A 56 -10.19 22.58 -1.38
N ILE A 57 -9.76 21.76 -2.31
CA ILE A 57 -10.29 21.65 -3.66
C ILE A 57 -11.54 20.79 -3.61
N VAL A 58 -12.66 21.31 -4.07
CA VAL A 58 -13.91 20.56 -4.22
C VAL A 58 -14.20 20.35 -5.69
N VAL A 59 -14.35 19.08 -6.06
CA VAL A 59 -14.62 18.61 -7.41
C VAL A 59 -16.10 18.25 -7.50
N PRO A 60 -16.95 19.08 -8.13
CA PRO A 60 -18.37 18.76 -8.29
C PRO A 60 -18.59 17.47 -9.10
N ALA A 61 -19.81 16.94 -9.05
CA ALA A 61 -20.20 15.82 -9.91
C ALA A 61 -19.98 16.18 -11.40
N GLY A 62 -19.30 15.31 -12.13
CA GLY A 62 -18.87 15.57 -13.50
C GLY A 62 -17.89 14.53 -14.02
N ASN A 63 -17.67 14.55 -15.33
CA ASN A 63 -16.67 13.72 -15.99
C ASN A 63 -15.47 14.58 -16.39
N TYR A 64 -14.31 14.25 -15.85
CA TYR A 64 -13.07 15.01 -15.98
C TYR A 64 -12.03 14.14 -16.71
N ILE A 65 -11.55 14.63 -17.86
CA ILE A 65 -10.53 13.93 -18.66
C ILE A 65 -9.21 14.65 -18.40
N GLU A 66 -8.61 14.33 -17.27
CA GLU A 66 -7.37 14.94 -16.77
C GLU A 66 -6.54 13.89 -16.03
N GLN A 67 -5.21 14.03 -16.09
CA GLN A 67 -4.30 13.41 -15.14
C GLN A 67 -3.87 14.50 -14.15
N LEU A 68 -3.79 14.16 -12.86
CA LEU A 68 -3.51 15.10 -11.78
C LEU A 68 -2.10 14.87 -11.25
N TYR A 69 -1.34 15.96 -11.08
CA TYR A 69 -0.04 15.95 -10.44
C TYR A 69 -0.04 16.88 -9.23
N ILE A 70 0.26 16.36 -8.05
CA ILE A 70 0.13 17.07 -6.78
C ILE A 70 1.51 17.25 -6.16
N GLU A 71 2.07 18.46 -6.29
CA GLU A 71 3.35 18.87 -5.66
C GLU A 71 3.16 19.85 -4.49
N THR A 72 1.91 20.20 -4.18
CA THR A 72 1.61 21.19 -3.13
C THR A 72 1.24 20.50 -1.83
N ASP A 73 2.05 20.72 -0.79
CA ASP A 73 1.81 20.19 0.55
C ASP A 73 0.52 20.73 1.19
N GLY A 74 -0.14 19.89 1.98
CA GLY A 74 -1.19 20.31 2.90
C GLY A 74 -2.53 20.61 2.24
N ILE A 75 -2.81 20.09 1.05
CA ILE A 75 -4.08 20.31 0.35
C ILE A 75 -5.02 19.11 0.48
N SER A 76 -6.32 19.39 0.41
CA SER A 76 -7.36 18.37 0.35
C SER A 76 -8.11 18.43 -0.98
N ILE A 77 -8.24 17.30 -1.67
CA ILE A 77 -9.09 17.15 -2.86
C ILE A 77 -10.28 16.28 -2.49
N VAL A 78 -11.49 16.81 -2.64
CA VAL A 78 -12.72 16.11 -2.27
C VAL A 78 -13.71 16.13 -3.44
N GLY A 79 -14.01 14.96 -3.98
CA GLY A 79 -15.09 14.77 -4.94
C GLY A 79 -16.47 14.85 -4.30
N GLU A 80 -17.43 15.42 -5.00
CA GLU A 80 -18.84 15.17 -4.74
C GLU A 80 -19.25 13.83 -5.39
N ASP A 81 -20.37 13.25 -4.94
CA ASP A 81 -20.89 12.00 -5.52
C ASP A 81 -21.09 12.14 -7.04
N GLY A 82 -20.37 11.33 -7.82
CA GLY A 82 -20.32 11.41 -9.28
C GLY A 82 -19.19 12.29 -9.86
N ALA A 83 -18.17 12.66 -9.08
CA ALA A 83 -16.92 13.25 -9.58
C ALA A 83 -16.00 12.15 -10.13
N ILE A 84 -15.83 12.11 -11.46
CA ILE A 84 -15.19 11.00 -12.19
C ILE A 84 -13.96 11.53 -12.93
N LEU A 85 -12.79 10.95 -12.67
CA LEU A 85 -11.59 11.04 -13.51
C LEU A 85 -11.63 9.90 -14.54
N ASP A 86 -11.87 10.26 -15.81
CA ASP A 86 -12.09 9.33 -16.91
C ASP A 86 -10.87 9.25 -17.84
N GLY A 87 -10.16 8.13 -17.73
CA GLY A 87 -8.97 7.82 -18.51
C GLY A 87 -9.25 7.26 -19.91
N SER A 88 -10.51 7.11 -20.34
CA SER A 88 -10.87 6.38 -21.58
C SER A 88 -10.27 6.95 -22.87
N THR A 89 -9.91 8.24 -22.88
CA THR A 89 -9.23 8.90 -24.00
C THR A 89 -7.79 9.28 -23.70
N ILE A 90 -7.25 8.85 -22.56
CA ILE A 90 -5.89 9.11 -22.12
C ILE A 90 -5.08 7.84 -22.36
N THR A 91 -3.97 7.97 -23.06
CA THR A 91 -3.02 6.87 -23.27
C THR A 91 -1.87 7.02 -22.28
N PRO A 92 -1.70 6.08 -21.33
CA PRO A 92 -0.56 6.07 -20.43
C PRO A 92 0.75 6.14 -21.22
N ASN A 93 1.72 6.89 -20.72
CA ASN A 93 3.02 7.03 -21.36
C ASN A 93 4.12 7.10 -20.32
N SER A 94 5.38 6.82 -20.70
CA SER A 94 6.49 6.62 -19.76
C SER A 94 6.85 7.82 -18.87
N ARG A 95 6.18 8.97 -19.03
CA ARG A 95 6.30 10.14 -18.15
C ARG A 95 5.06 10.38 -17.29
N ASP A 96 3.88 9.95 -17.74
CA ASP A 96 2.59 10.19 -17.09
C ASP A 96 1.81 8.87 -17.08
N ASN A 97 2.22 8.02 -16.14
CA ASN A 97 1.73 6.65 -15.97
C ASN A 97 0.57 6.55 -14.96
N SER A 98 0.10 7.68 -14.41
CA SER A 98 -0.83 7.70 -13.27
C SER A 98 -2.00 8.65 -13.53
N MET A 99 -3.22 8.29 -13.14
CA MET A 99 -4.36 9.21 -13.19
C MET A 99 -4.24 10.31 -12.12
N ILE A 100 -3.72 9.94 -10.94
CA ILE A 100 -3.29 10.88 -9.91
C ILE A 100 -1.89 10.47 -9.47
N CYS A 101 -0.94 11.40 -9.45
CA CYS A 101 0.37 11.20 -8.84
C CYS A 101 0.60 12.27 -7.75
N VAL A 102 0.99 11.80 -6.57
CA VAL A 102 1.24 12.60 -5.37
C VAL A 102 2.74 12.63 -5.09
N ASN A 103 3.32 13.81 -5.14
CA ASN A 103 4.70 14.09 -4.77
C ASN A 103 4.74 15.29 -3.80
N ALA A 104 4.11 15.08 -2.64
CA ALA A 104 3.84 16.12 -1.65
C ALA A 104 3.54 15.48 -0.29
N SER A 105 3.48 16.29 0.77
CA SER A 105 3.12 15.86 2.11
C SER A 105 1.80 16.46 2.62
N ASP A 106 1.19 15.83 3.62
CA ASP A 106 -0.07 16.27 4.24
C ASP A 106 -1.24 16.40 3.23
N VAL A 107 -1.30 15.51 2.23
CA VAL A 107 -2.32 15.51 1.17
C VAL A 107 -3.45 14.55 1.50
N SER A 108 -4.70 14.96 1.28
CA SER A 108 -5.85 14.06 1.32
C SER A 108 -6.61 14.04 0.01
N ILE A 109 -6.88 12.85 -0.53
CA ILE A 109 -7.72 12.63 -1.71
C ILE A 109 -8.94 11.83 -1.25
N ALA A 110 -10.14 12.34 -1.53
CA ALA A 110 -11.36 11.70 -1.10
C ALA A 110 -12.47 11.69 -2.15
N ASN A 111 -13.23 10.59 -2.19
CA ASN A 111 -14.50 10.47 -2.90
C ASN A 111 -14.42 10.77 -4.42
N LEU A 112 -13.35 10.31 -5.08
CA LEU A 112 -13.20 10.35 -6.53
C LEU A 112 -13.44 8.96 -7.13
N GLU A 113 -14.12 8.89 -8.27
CA GLU A 113 -14.14 7.71 -9.14
C GLU A 113 -13.04 7.86 -10.20
N ILE A 114 -12.25 6.81 -10.43
CA ILE A 114 -11.14 6.76 -11.38
C ILE A 114 -11.33 5.52 -12.24
N LYS A 115 -11.32 5.68 -13.57
CA LYS A 115 -11.66 4.57 -14.48
C LYS A 115 -11.04 4.66 -15.85
N GLU A 116 -11.07 3.53 -16.56
CA GLU A 116 -10.80 3.43 -18.00
C GLU A 116 -9.38 3.82 -18.45
N PHE A 117 -8.44 3.94 -17.51
CA PHE A 117 -7.04 4.25 -17.82
C PHE A 117 -6.30 2.97 -18.26
N LYS A 118 -6.22 2.76 -19.58
CA LYS A 118 -5.87 1.48 -20.18
C LYS A 118 -4.63 1.53 -21.06
N LEU A 119 -3.83 0.47 -21.01
CA LEU A 119 -2.70 0.23 -21.92
C LEU A 119 -2.98 -0.93 -22.86
N ASP A 120 -2.90 -0.68 -24.17
CA ASP A 120 -3.03 -1.69 -25.23
C ASP A 120 -1.69 -1.89 -25.94
N GLY A 121 -0.83 -2.71 -25.33
CA GLY A 121 0.45 -3.13 -25.88
C GLY A 121 1.51 -3.33 -24.79
N PRO A 122 2.36 -4.36 -24.89
CA PRO A 122 3.39 -4.64 -23.89
C PRO A 122 4.42 -3.50 -23.84
N SER A 123 4.74 -3.04 -22.63
CA SER A 123 5.75 -2.01 -22.39
C SER A 123 6.39 -2.15 -21.01
N THR A 124 7.71 -2.30 -20.95
CA THR A 124 8.44 -2.36 -19.68
C THR A 124 8.63 -0.98 -19.03
N SER A 125 8.17 0.10 -19.66
CA SER A 125 8.33 1.48 -19.18
C SER A 125 7.02 2.24 -18.98
N ILE A 126 5.87 1.59 -19.23
CA ILE A 126 4.54 2.19 -19.09
C ILE A 126 3.73 1.26 -18.20
N VAL A 127 3.31 1.75 -17.05
CA VAL A 127 2.56 1.01 -16.04
C VAL A 127 1.34 1.84 -15.70
N PRO A 128 0.12 1.50 -16.14
CA PRO A 128 -1.06 2.29 -15.80
C PRO A 128 -1.37 2.21 -14.31
N ILE A 129 -1.47 3.36 -13.65
CA ILE A 129 -1.74 3.47 -12.22
C ILE A 129 -2.95 4.37 -11.97
N GLY A 130 -3.85 3.98 -11.07
CA GLY A 130 -4.96 4.82 -10.65
C GLY A 130 -4.48 5.99 -9.80
N ILE A 131 -3.92 5.67 -8.62
CA ILE A 131 -3.30 6.66 -7.73
C ILE A 131 -1.88 6.21 -7.36
N GLU A 132 -0.90 7.06 -7.62
CA GLU A 132 0.49 6.87 -7.25
C GLU A 132 0.89 7.85 -6.15
N VAL A 133 1.63 7.35 -5.15
CA VAL A 133 2.31 8.17 -4.14
C VAL A 133 3.81 7.93 -4.27
N ASP A 134 4.51 8.97 -4.70
CA ASP A 134 5.95 8.95 -4.98
C ASP A 134 6.79 9.11 -3.71
N GLY A 135 8.04 8.64 -3.80
CA GLY A 135 9.07 8.74 -2.78
C GLY A 135 9.20 10.14 -2.18
N GLY A 136 9.47 10.20 -0.88
CA GLY A 136 9.60 11.46 -0.14
C GLY A 136 8.28 12.10 0.31
N SER A 137 7.13 11.57 -0.13
CA SER A 137 5.81 11.98 0.37
C SER A 137 5.55 11.53 1.81
N SER A 138 4.73 12.26 2.58
CA SER A 138 4.37 11.86 3.94
C SER A 138 2.97 12.33 4.35
N ASN A 139 2.34 11.62 5.30
CA ASN A 139 0.98 11.92 5.79
C ASN A 139 -0.07 12.00 4.67
N ILE A 140 -0.15 10.97 3.84
CA ILE A 140 -1.10 10.91 2.72
C ILE A 140 -2.33 10.11 3.12
N THR A 141 -3.51 10.66 2.85
CA THR A 141 -4.80 9.97 3.03
C THR A 141 -5.50 9.80 1.69
N ILE A 142 -5.79 8.57 1.29
CA ILE A 142 -6.64 8.23 0.16
C ILE A 142 -7.89 7.58 0.75
N SER A 143 -9.07 8.16 0.53
CA SER A 143 -10.28 7.65 1.19
C SER A 143 -11.54 7.68 0.33
N HIS A 144 -12.36 6.63 0.45
CA HIS A 144 -13.64 6.55 -0.25
C HIS A 144 -13.54 6.72 -1.77
N CYS A 145 -12.38 6.43 -2.36
CA CYS A 145 -12.18 6.48 -3.81
C CYS A 145 -12.63 5.16 -4.44
N LYS A 146 -13.07 5.23 -5.70
CA LYS A 146 -13.35 4.05 -6.52
C LYS A 146 -12.36 3.99 -7.67
N ILE A 147 -11.67 2.88 -7.84
CA ILE A 147 -10.70 2.70 -8.93
C ILE A 147 -11.07 1.42 -9.68
N HIS A 148 -11.47 1.54 -10.95
CA HIS A 148 -12.00 0.38 -11.65
C HIS A 148 -11.92 0.40 -13.17
N ASP A 149 -12.12 -0.78 -13.78
CA ASP A 149 -12.15 -1.00 -15.22
C ASP A 149 -10.90 -0.39 -15.90
N MET A 150 -9.72 -0.62 -15.35
CA MET A 150 -8.45 -0.06 -15.81
C MET A 150 -7.31 -1.09 -15.77
N GLY A 151 -6.16 -0.73 -16.37
CA GLY A 151 -4.98 -1.59 -16.46
C GLY A 151 -4.65 -2.02 -17.89
N CYS A 152 -3.94 -3.13 -18.06
CA CYS A 152 -3.53 -3.60 -19.39
C CYS A 152 -4.65 -4.40 -20.06
N ILE A 153 -4.90 -4.18 -21.36
CA ILE A 153 -5.97 -4.86 -22.10
C ILE A 153 -5.47 -5.78 -23.22
N TYR A 154 -4.16 -5.84 -23.44
CA TYR A 154 -3.57 -6.78 -24.37
C TYR A 154 -3.55 -8.20 -23.79
N LYS A 155 -3.42 -9.21 -24.66
CA LYS A 155 -3.60 -10.63 -24.30
C LYS A 155 -2.41 -11.52 -24.69
N ASN A 156 -1.29 -10.90 -25.04
CA ASN A 156 -0.05 -11.63 -25.27
C ASN A 156 0.69 -11.74 -23.94
N ASP A 157 1.13 -12.95 -23.62
CA ASP A 157 2.04 -13.21 -22.51
C ASP A 157 3.27 -12.28 -22.59
N SER A 158 3.58 -11.63 -21.47
CA SER A 158 4.68 -10.68 -21.34
C SER A 158 4.93 -10.29 -19.88
N ASP A 159 6.20 -10.32 -19.48
CA ASP A 159 6.68 -9.71 -18.22
C ASP A 159 6.40 -8.20 -18.12
N ALA A 160 6.03 -7.56 -19.24
CA ALA A 160 5.72 -6.14 -19.32
C ALA A 160 4.26 -5.81 -18.95
N TYR A 161 3.46 -6.79 -18.50
CA TYR A 161 2.07 -6.63 -18.10
C TYR A 161 2.01 -6.23 -16.64
N ASN A 162 1.97 -4.92 -16.40
CA ASN A 162 1.98 -4.33 -15.06
C ASN A 162 1.02 -3.15 -15.05
N ALA A 163 0.14 -3.12 -14.05
CA ALA A 163 -0.71 -2.00 -13.72
C ALA A 163 -1.06 -2.04 -12.22
N HIS A 164 -1.42 -0.91 -11.63
CA HIS A 164 -1.87 -0.84 -10.24
C HIS A 164 -3.15 -0.03 -10.10
N GLY A 165 -3.98 -0.37 -9.11
CA GLY A 165 -5.06 0.52 -8.68
C GLY A 165 -4.50 1.68 -7.85
N ILE A 166 -3.82 1.34 -6.76
CA ILE A 166 -3.09 2.28 -5.90
C ILE A 166 -1.66 1.76 -5.71
N LEU A 167 -0.66 2.60 -5.98
CA LEU A 167 0.75 2.30 -5.75
C LEU A 167 1.36 3.34 -4.81
N VAL A 168 1.94 2.90 -3.71
CA VAL A 168 2.82 3.71 -2.86
C VAL A 168 4.21 3.15 -3.02
N SER A 169 5.13 3.91 -3.62
CA SER A 169 6.47 3.40 -3.97
C SER A 169 7.56 4.33 -3.47
N ALA A 170 8.35 3.84 -2.51
CA ALA A 170 9.41 4.61 -1.88
C ALA A 170 10.79 4.02 -2.18
N PRO A 171 11.69 4.74 -2.86
CA PRO A 171 13.11 4.41 -2.92
C PRO A 171 13.75 4.38 -1.53
N VAL A 172 14.90 3.72 -1.41
CA VAL A 172 15.63 3.59 -0.13
C VAL A 172 15.95 4.96 0.50
N ASP A 173 16.34 5.94 -0.31
CA ASP A 173 16.78 7.27 0.14
C ASP A 173 15.65 8.32 0.21
N GLU A 174 14.45 7.99 -0.28
CA GLU A 174 13.27 8.86 -0.29
C GLU A 174 12.09 8.17 0.41
N PRO A 175 12.15 7.99 1.74
CA PRO A 175 11.14 7.26 2.49
C PRO A 175 9.76 7.91 2.40
N ILE A 176 8.73 7.07 2.47
CA ILE A 176 7.36 7.49 2.69
C ILE A 176 6.95 7.12 4.12
N ASP A 177 6.37 8.07 4.85
CA ASP A 177 5.92 7.87 6.22
C ASP A 177 4.50 8.38 6.44
N GLY A 178 3.63 7.58 7.05
CA GLY A 178 2.27 8.01 7.35
C GLY A 178 1.34 7.91 6.15
N ILE A 179 0.86 6.70 5.85
CA ILE A 179 -0.12 6.46 4.78
C ILE A 179 -1.42 5.95 5.37
N THR A 180 -2.55 6.46 4.90
CA THR A 180 -3.87 5.93 5.22
C THR A 180 -4.65 5.71 3.93
N ILE A 181 -5.01 4.46 3.65
CA ILE A 181 -5.90 4.08 2.54
C ILE A 181 -7.15 3.47 3.17
N ASP A 182 -8.24 4.24 3.18
CA ASP A 182 -9.43 3.91 3.96
C ASP A 182 -10.73 3.94 3.13
N GLY A 183 -11.50 2.85 3.19
CA GLY A 183 -12.85 2.83 2.60
C GLY A 183 -12.87 2.92 1.08
N CYS A 184 -11.77 2.63 0.40
CA CYS A 184 -11.71 2.64 -1.07
C CYS A 184 -12.28 1.33 -1.66
N GLU A 185 -12.77 1.42 -2.89
CA GLU A 185 -13.26 0.28 -3.67
C GLU A 185 -12.39 0.10 -4.92
N LEU A 186 -11.74 -1.04 -5.08
CA LEU A 186 -10.88 -1.35 -6.23
C LEU A 186 -11.42 -2.58 -6.93
N TYR A 187 -11.77 -2.48 -8.22
CA TYR A 187 -12.36 -3.62 -8.92
C TYR A 187 -12.20 -3.65 -10.44
N ASN A 188 -12.35 -4.84 -11.02
CA ASN A 188 -12.18 -5.07 -12.46
C ASN A 188 -10.84 -4.52 -12.98
N LEU A 189 -9.76 -4.80 -12.23
CA LEU A 189 -8.41 -4.36 -12.59
C LEU A 189 -7.68 -5.46 -13.34
N SER A 190 -7.01 -5.07 -14.44
CA SER A 190 -6.12 -5.94 -15.21
C SER A 190 -4.66 -5.55 -14.97
N LEU A 191 -4.05 -6.20 -13.99
CA LEU A 191 -2.80 -5.86 -13.33
C LEU A 191 -1.60 -6.64 -13.88
N GLY A 192 -1.83 -7.83 -14.45
CA GLY A 192 -0.77 -8.73 -14.88
C GLY A 192 0.06 -9.21 -13.71
N ASN A 193 1.34 -8.87 -13.66
CA ASN A 193 2.25 -9.29 -12.59
C ASN A 193 2.18 -8.41 -11.34
N SER A 194 1.32 -7.38 -11.32
CA SER A 194 1.26 -6.36 -10.27
C SER A 194 0.03 -6.49 -9.37
N GLU A 195 -0.19 -5.53 -8.47
CA GLU A 195 -1.17 -5.61 -7.39
C GLU A 195 -2.22 -4.50 -7.46
N SER A 196 -3.41 -4.78 -6.92
CA SER A 196 -4.50 -3.79 -6.86
C SER A 196 -4.10 -2.62 -5.97
N LEU A 197 -3.54 -2.92 -4.80
CA LEU A 197 -3.01 -1.95 -3.84
C LEU A 197 -1.63 -2.42 -3.36
N ALA A 198 -0.58 -1.64 -3.64
CA ALA A 198 0.79 -1.97 -3.25
C ALA A 198 1.44 -0.89 -2.39
N LEU A 199 2.18 -1.32 -1.37
CA LEU A 199 3.09 -0.53 -0.54
C LEU A 199 4.51 -1.08 -0.72
N ASN A 200 5.32 -0.44 -1.56
CA ASN A 200 6.58 -1.01 -2.03
C ASN A 200 7.80 -0.16 -1.62
N GLY A 201 8.74 -0.81 -0.92
CA GLY A 201 10.04 -0.24 -0.58
C GLY A 201 10.06 0.46 0.77
N ASN A 202 10.73 1.61 0.90
CA ASN A 202 10.93 2.31 2.18
C ASN A 202 9.67 3.06 2.67
N VAL A 203 8.60 2.32 2.90
CA VAL A 203 7.31 2.80 3.38
C VAL A 203 7.13 2.43 4.85
N SER A 204 6.84 3.39 5.72
CA SER A 204 6.54 3.10 7.13
C SER A 204 5.28 3.76 7.65
N ASN A 205 4.74 3.19 8.74
CA ASN A 205 3.61 3.75 9.47
C ASN A 205 2.38 3.93 8.57
N PHE A 206 1.84 2.82 8.07
CA PHE A 206 0.69 2.83 7.18
C PHE A 206 -0.53 2.13 7.78
N ILE A 207 -1.72 2.52 7.32
CA ILE A 207 -2.99 1.86 7.65
C ILE A 207 -3.74 1.65 6.33
N VAL A 208 -4.04 0.38 6.02
CA VAL A 208 -4.92 -0.03 4.92
C VAL A 208 -6.17 -0.61 5.55
N SER A 209 -7.26 0.17 5.56
CA SER A 209 -8.47 -0.17 6.32
C SER A 209 -9.77 -0.06 5.54
N ASN A 210 -10.72 -0.94 5.87
CA ASN A 210 -12.10 -0.86 5.38
C ASN A 210 -12.24 -0.83 3.84
N ASN A 211 -11.20 -1.25 3.09
CA ASN A 211 -11.25 -1.26 1.64
C ASN A 211 -12.01 -2.49 1.15
N TYR A 212 -12.63 -2.36 -0.02
CA TYR A 212 -13.28 -3.44 -0.73
C TYR A 212 -12.58 -3.68 -2.06
N ILE A 213 -11.84 -4.77 -2.17
CA ILE A 213 -11.07 -5.12 -3.36
C ILE A 213 -11.65 -6.38 -3.98
N HIS A 214 -12.06 -6.31 -5.25
CA HIS A 214 -12.66 -7.49 -5.88
C HIS A 214 -12.57 -7.56 -7.41
N ASN A 215 -12.64 -8.78 -7.94
CA ASN A 215 -12.57 -9.04 -9.39
C ASN A 215 -11.30 -8.47 -10.04
N CYS A 216 -10.15 -8.63 -9.38
CA CYS A 216 -8.85 -8.27 -9.93
C CYS A 216 -8.13 -9.53 -10.41
N ASP A 217 -7.40 -9.42 -11.51
CA ASP A 217 -6.72 -10.55 -12.14
C ASP A 217 -5.35 -10.88 -11.53
N ASN A 218 -4.99 -10.21 -10.43
CA ASN A 218 -3.85 -10.52 -9.59
C ASN A 218 -4.02 -9.91 -8.19
N ILE A 219 -2.96 -9.98 -7.36
CA ILE A 219 -2.91 -9.69 -5.92
C ILE A 219 -3.79 -8.50 -5.48
N GLY A 220 -4.48 -8.68 -4.35
CA GLY A 220 -5.37 -7.68 -3.78
C GLY A 220 -4.62 -6.56 -3.05
N ILE A 221 -4.01 -6.88 -1.91
CA ILE A 221 -3.22 -5.95 -1.11
C ILE A 221 -1.82 -6.54 -0.96
N ASP A 222 -0.77 -5.73 -1.16
CA ASP A 222 0.60 -6.16 -0.94
C ASP A 222 1.44 -5.15 -0.18
N ALA A 223 2.27 -5.65 0.72
CA ALA A 223 3.32 -4.92 1.41
C ALA A 223 4.67 -5.56 1.06
N ILE A 224 5.49 -4.79 0.34
CA ILE A 224 6.64 -5.30 -0.41
C ILE A 224 7.94 -4.73 0.15
N GLY A 225 9.00 -5.54 0.14
CA GLY A 225 10.35 -5.14 0.47
C GLY A 225 11.40 -5.90 -0.34
N TYR A 226 12.61 -5.34 -0.37
CA TYR A 226 13.81 -5.82 -1.06
C TYR A 226 13.80 -5.69 -2.59
N GLU A 227 12.92 -4.85 -3.15
CA GLU A 227 12.81 -4.62 -4.60
C GLU A 227 13.45 -3.32 -5.11
N LYS A 228 13.79 -2.36 -4.23
CA LYS A 228 14.34 -1.04 -4.62
C LYS A 228 15.85 -0.93 -4.48
N ALA A 229 16.50 -1.88 -3.80
CA ALA A 229 17.93 -1.87 -3.55
C ALA A 229 18.68 -2.99 -4.29
N GLU A 230 19.89 -2.70 -4.80
CA GLU A 230 20.76 -3.74 -5.40
C GLU A 230 21.26 -4.77 -4.37
N GLU A 231 21.40 -4.34 -3.11
CA GLU A 231 21.68 -5.19 -1.95
C GLU A 231 20.51 -5.09 -0.99
N TYR A 232 20.14 -6.18 -0.31
CA TYR A 232 18.99 -6.26 0.60
C TYR A 232 19.10 -5.29 1.80
N ASP A 233 18.78 -4.03 1.57
CA ASP A 233 18.77 -2.97 2.57
C ASP A 233 17.52 -3.12 3.45
N GLU A 234 17.70 -3.06 4.77
CA GLU A 234 16.60 -3.17 5.72
C GLU A 234 15.65 -1.95 5.71
N ALA A 235 16.09 -0.84 5.11
CA ALA A 235 15.23 0.30 4.83
C ALA A 235 14.30 0.06 3.64
N ASP A 236 14.65 -0.82 2.71
CA ASP A 236 13.88 -1.18 1.52
C ASP A 236 12.73 -2.13 1.86
N ARG A 237 11.90 -1.79 2.84
CA ARG A 237 10.85 -2.68 3.34
C ARG A 237 9.68 -1.89 3.88
N ALA A 238 8.48 -2.22 3.39
CA ALA A 238 7.25 -1.79 4.02
C ALA A 238 7.23 -2.25 5.48
N ARG A 239 6.84 -1.36 6.41
CA ARG A 239 6.91 -1.69 7.84
C ARG A 239 6.03 -0.87 8.78
N ASN A 240 5.85 -1.38 10.00
CA ASN A 240 5.10 -0.73 11.07
C ASN A 240 3.68 -0.38 10.62
N GLY A 241 3.01 -1.31 9.96
CA GLY A 241 1.73 -1.06 9.31
C GLY A 241 0.58 -1.90 9.85
N GLU A 242 -0.63 -1.50 9.49
CA GLU A 242 -1.87 -2.23 9.80
C GLU A 242 -2.66 -2.48 8.50
N ILE A 243 -3.05 -3.73 8.27
CA ILE A 243 -3.98 -4.13 7.20
C ILE A 243 -5.22 -4.70 7.88
N VAL A 244 -6.27 -3.90 8.01
CA VAL A 244 -7.37 -4.16 8.94
C VAL A 244 -8.76 -3.98 8.35
N SER A 245 -9.66 -4.92 8.64
CA SER A 245 -11.10 -4.80 8.30
C SER A 245 -11.37 -4.60 6.80
N ASN A 246 -10.46 -5.06 5.93
CA ASN A 246 -10.67 -5.07 4.49
C ASN A 246 -11.53 -6.28 4.08
N ILE A 247 -12.26 -6.13 3.00
CA ILE A 247 -12.94 -7.22 2.29
C ILE A 247 -12.20 -7.42 0.97
N VAL A 248 -11.61 -8.60 0.78
CA VAL A 248 -10.93 -8.96 -0.46
C VAL A 248 -11.58 -10.22 -1.04
N GLU A 249 -12.09 -10.14 -2.27
CA GLU A 249 -12.72 -11.31 -2.89
C GLU A 249 -12.54 -11.41 -4.40
N TYR A 250 -12.57 -12.64 -4.94
CA TYR A 250 -12.43 -12.87 -6.38
C TYR A 250 -11.16 -12.26 -6.99
N VAL A 251 -10.05 -12.39 -6.27
CA VAL A 251 -8.69 -12.08 -6.74
C VAL A 251 -8.05 -13.37 -7.25
N SER A 252 -7.68 -13.44 -8.52
CA SER A 252 -7.15 -14.68 -9.10
C SER A 252 -6.23 -14.40 -10.29
N SER A 253 -5.05 -15.03 -10.30
CA SER A 253 -4.13 -15.05 -11.44
C SER A 253 -4.49 -16.14 -12.44
N ASP A 254 -5.79 -16.42 -12.61
CA ASP A 254 -6.29 -17.46 -13.52
C ASP A 254 -5.70 -17.27 -14.94
N PRO A 255 -4.98 -18.27 -15.49
CA PRO A 255 -4.41 -18.20 -16.83
C PRO A 255 -5.45 -17.93 -17.94
N GLU A 256 -6.74 -18.15 -17.68
CA GLU A 256 -7.82 -17.78 -18.61
C GLU A 256 -8.05 -16.25 -18.72
N VAL A 257 -7.65 -15.49 -17.70
CA VAL A 257 -7.88 -14.03 -17.59
C VAL A 257 -6.56 -13.26 -17.60
N ASN A 258 -5.59 -13.71 -16.80
CA ASN A 258 -4.26 -13.15 -16.65
C ASN A 258 -3.24 -14.03 -17.39
N VAL A 259 -2.62 -13.47 -18.42
CA VAL A 259 -1.76 -14.24 -19.35
C VAL A 259 -0.32 -14.37 -18.87
N THR A 260 0.05 -13.80 -17.71
CA THR A 260 1.42 -13.82 -17.19
C THR A 260 1.70 -14.99 -16.26
N TYR A 261 0.67 -15.73 -15.85
CA TYR A 261 0.78 -16.86 -14.95
C TYR A 261 0.36 -18.16 -15.63
N ASP A 262 1.07 -19.24 -15.30
CA ASP A 262 0.71 -20.60 -15.70
C ASP A 262 -0.24 -21.29 -14.70
N ASP A 263 -0.35 -20.74 -13.48
CA ASP A 263 -1.10 -21.30 -12.37
C ASP A 263 -1.74 -20.19 -11.52
N LYS A 264 -2.80 -20.58 -10.80
CA LYS A 264 -3.49 -19.74 -9.82
C LYS A 264 -2.69 -19.58 -8.54
N CYS A 265 -2.21 -18.38 -8.26
CA CYS A 265 -1.36 -18.07 -7.12
C CYS A 265 -1.54 -16.64 -6.55
N ALA A 266 -2.54 -15.87 -7.00
CA ALA A 266 -2.75 -14.53 -6.47
C ALA A 266 -3.18 -14.53 -4.98
N GLY A 267 -2.44 -13.79 -4.16
CA GLY A 267 -2.80 -13.50 -2.77
C GLY A 267 -3.93 -12.48 -2.67
N GLY A 268 -4.95 -12.76 -1.85
CA GLY A 268 -5.89 -11.72 -1.44
C GLY A 268 -5.19 -10.61 -0.66
N ILE A 269 -4.40 -11.01 0.34
CA ILE A 269 -3.43 -10.14 1.02
C ILE A 269 -2.07 -10.84 0.98
N TYR A 270 -1.05 -10.16 0.49
CA TYR A 270 0.32 -10.63 0.45
C TYR A 270 1.20 -9.71 1.30
N VAL A 271 2.22 -10.32 1.90
CA VAL A 271 3.35 -9.62 2.49
C VAL A 271 4.60 -10.27 1.93
N ASP A 272 5.26 -9.56 1.02
CA ASP A 272 6.51 -9.97 0.40
C ASP A 272 7.70 -9.23 1.02
N GLY A 273 8.46 -9.91 1.86
CA GLY A 273 9.72 -9.36 2.39
C GLY A 273 9.56 -8.20 3.38
N ALA A 274 8.34 -7.70 3.63
CA ALA A 274 8.08 -6.62 4.59
C ALA A 274 8.30 -7.05 6.06
N ARG A 275 8.12 -6.12 7.01
CA ARG A 275 8.23 -6.44 8.45
C ARG A 275 7.30 -5.67 9.38
N ASP A 276 7.04 -6.23 10.55
CA ASP A 276 6.35 -5.55 11.66
C ASP A 276 4.98 -5.01 11.21
N ILE A 277 4.12 -5.89 10.69
CA ILE A 277 2.78 -5.56 10.18
C ILE A 277 1.72 -6.39 10.93
N GLU A 278 0.65 -5.72 11.34
CA GLU A 278 -0.55 -6.35 11.91
C GLU A 278 -1.60 -6.55 10.81
N ILE A 279 -2.12 -7.76 10.66
CA ILE A 279 -3.15 -8.12 9.68
C ILE A 279 -4.33 -8.74 10.40
N TYR A 280 -5.43 -7.99 10.55
CA TYR A 280 -6.53 -8.43 11.40
C TYR A 280 -7.93 -7.97 11.02
N GLY A 281 -8.93 -8.76 11.40
CA GLY A 281 -10.34 -8.45 11.13
C GLY A 281 -10.71 -8.42 9.64
N ASN A 282 -9.83 -8.89 8.75
CA ASN A 282 -10.10 -8.93 7.31
C ASN A 282 -11.01 -10.12 6.97
N SER A 283 -11.80 -9.96 5.91
CA SER A 283 -12.56 -11.03 5.26
C SER A 283 -11.97 -11.29 3.89
N VAL A 284 -11.34 -12.46 3.69
CA VAL A 284 -10.71 -12.81 2.41
C VAL A 284 -11.35 -14.06 1.84
N SER A 285 -11.95 -13.96 0.65
CA SER A 285 -12.69 -15.10 0.08
C SER A 285 -12.62 -15.24 -1.43
N PHE A 286 -12.67 -16.49 -1.91
CA PHE A 286 -12.61 -16.79 -3.35
C PHE A 286 -11.35 -16.24 -4.04
N CYS A 287 -10.25 -16.14 -3.30
CA CYS A 287 -8.93 -15.85 -3.84
C CYS A 287 -8.17 -17.15 -4.14
N ASP A 288 -7.06 -17.08 -4.88
CA ASP A 288 -6.22 -18.27 -5.07
C ASP A 288 -5.53 -18.66 -3.76
N ILE A 289 -4.96 -17.65 -3.09
CA ILE A 289 -4.45 -17.68 -1.72
C ILE A 289 -5.19 -16.62 -0.91
N GLY A 290 -5.61 -16.95 0.32
CA GLY A 290 -6.25 -15.96 1.19
C GLY A 290 -5.25 -14.92 1.69
N ILE A 291 -4.39 -15.31 2.62
CA ILE A 291 -3.28 -14.48 3.10
C ILE A 291 -1.97 -15.22 2.85
N GLU A 292 -1.02 -14.56 2.20
CA GLU A 292 0.34 -15.05 2.03
C GLU A 292 1.34 -14.17 2.78
N VAL A 293 2.31 -14.81 3.43
CA VAL A 293 3.40 -14.11 4.14
C VAL A 293 4.71 -14.80 3.74
N ALA A 294 5.41 -14.23 2.76
CA ALA A 294 6.63 -14.83 2.21
C ALA A 294 7.68 -13.75 1.92
N SER A 295 8.80 -14.18 1.36
CA SER A 295 9.81 -13.28 0.84
C SER A 295 10.29 -13.87 -0.47
N GLU A 296 10.20 -13.15 -1.58
CA GLU A 296 10.57 -13.66 -2.90
C GLU A 296 12.08 -13.64 -3.15
N HIS A 297 12.84 -13.04 -2.24
CA HIS A 297 14.27 -12.85 -2.41
C HIS A 297 15.12 -13.87 -1.65
N VAL A 298 16.03 -14.53 -2.35
CA VAL A 298 16.94 -15.53 -1.78
C VAL A 298 17.74 -14.96 -0.61
N GLY A 299 17.69 -15.64 0.54
CA GLY A 299 18.50 -15.29 1.70
C GLY A 299 17.94 -14.13 2.56
N THR A 300 16.76 -13.61 2.21
CA THR A 300 16.05 -12.62 3.03
C THR A 300 14.94 -13.27 3.84
N PHE A 301 14.28 -12.45 4.68
CA PHE A 301 13.20 -12.90 5.55
C PHE A 301 12.06 -11.90 5.61
N VAL A 302 10.84 -12.40 5.55
CA VAL A 302 9.68 -11.70 6.12
C VAL A 302 9.65 -11.94 7.62
N THR A 303 9.40 -10.89 8.42
CA THR A 303 9.52 -10.97 9.88
C THR A 303 8.56 -10.09 10.65
N GLY A 304 8.15 -10.52 11.85
CA GLY A 304 7.32 -9.70 12.73
C GLY A 304 5.91 -9.48 12.20
N ILE A 305 5.42 -10.36 11.33
CA ILE A 305 4.06 -10.27 10.79
C ILE A 305 3.11 -10.98 11.76
N ASN A 306 2.09 -10.26 12.23
CA ASN A 306 1.07 -10.81 13.11
C ASN A 306 -0.27 -10.87 12.36
N VAL A 307 -0.67 -12.07 11.96
CA VAL A 307 -1.90 -12.35 11.24
C VAL A 307 -2.91 -12.93 12.22
N HIS A 308 -3.93 -12.15 12.60
CA HIS A 308 -4.88 -12.60 13.61
C HIS A 308 -6.32 -12.16 13.44
N ASP A 309 -7.25 -12.96 13.97
CA ASP A 309 -8.69 -12.65 13.98
C ASP A 309 -9.26 -12.33 12.57
N ASN A 310 -8.76 -13.01 11.52
CA ASN A 310 -9.28 -12.89 10.15
C ASN A 310 -10.25 -14.04 9.81
N GLU A 311 -11.19 -13.77 8.91
CA GLU A 311 -12.11 -14.75 8.34
C GLU A 311 -11.69 -15.06 6.90
N LEU A 312 -11.29 -16.30 6.63
CA LEU A 312 -10.81 -16.75 5.32
C LEU A 312 -11.70 -17.85 4.79
N LYS A 313 -12.20 -17.70 3.55
CA LYS A 313 -13.20 -18.63 3.02
C LYS A 313 -13.02 -18.94 1.55
N ASN A 314 -13.04 -20.23 1.21
CA ASN A 314 -13.02 -20.71 -0.18
C ASN A 314 -11.81 -20.20 -0.99
N ASN A 315 -10.66 -20.02 -0.33
CA ASN A 315 -9.41 -19.69 -1.00
C ASN A 315 -8.77 -20.99 -1.48
N ASN A 316 -9.40 -21.55 -2.52
CA ASN A 316 -9.40 -22.98 -2.80
C ASN A 316 -8.34 -23.42 -3.81
N ALA A 317 -7.72 -22.48 -4.55
CA ALA A 317 -6.73 -22.83 -5.55
C ALA A 317 -5.45 -23.35 -4.87
N PHE A 318 -5.03 -22.70 -3.78
CA PHE A 318 -3.78 -23.04 -3.12
C PHE A 318 -3.92 -23.15 -1.59
N ALA A 319 -4.20 -22.04 -0.89
CA ALA A 319 -4.31 -22.05 0.57
C ALA A 319 -5.19 -20.93 1.15
N GLY A 320 -5.77 -21.19 2.33
CA GLY A 320 -6.35 -20.13 3.16
C GLY A 320 -5.26 -19.18 3.65
N ILE A 321 -4.29 -19.71 4.39
CA ILE A 321 -3.05 -19.02 4.74
C ILE A 321 -1.86 -19.83 4.22
N SER A 322 -0.93 -19.16 3.55
CA SER A 322 0.40 -19.66 3.16
C SER A 322 1.46 -18.82 3.86
N PHE A 323 2.52 -19.44 4.38
CA PHE A 323 3.66 -18.64 4.82
C PHE A 323 5.02 -19.31 4.61
N GLY A 324 6.01 -18.45 4.36
CA GLY A 324 7.38 -18.71 3.94
C GLY A 324 7.51 -19.05 2.45
N GLY A 325 8.74 -19.05 1.95
CA GLY A 325 9.04 -19.04 0.52
C GLY A 325 8.58 -20.29 -0.24
N TYR A 326 8.04 -20.08 -1.44
CA TYR A 326 7.53 -21.16 -2.29
C TYR A 326 8.65 -22.01 -2.91
N ASP A 327 9.90 -21.56 -2.93
CA ASP A 327 11.04 -22.31 -3.47
C ASP A 327 12.30 -22.12 -2.61
N VAL A 328 12.76 -23.21 -1.99
CA VAL A 328 13.96 -23.23 -1.11
C VAL A 328 15.24 -22.69 -1.75
N SER A 329 15.33 -22.68 -3.09
CA SER A 329 16.52 -22.22 -3.82
C SER A 329 16.40 -20.78 -4.33
N ASN A 330 15.17 -20.30 -4.53
CA ASN A 330 14.89 -19.06 -5.24
C ASN A 330 14.16 -18.00 -4.40
N THR A 331 13.72 -18.35 -3.19
CA THR A 331 12.96 -17.44 -2.30
C THR A 331 13.59 -17.35 -0.91
N GLY A 332 13.11 -16.40 -0.12
CA GLY A 332 13.46 -16.19 1.28
C GLY A 332 12.59 -16.98 2.24
N SER A 333 12.85 -16.83 3.54
CA SER A 333 12.14 -17.56 4.61
C SER A 333 11.29 -16.63 5.48
N ALA A 334 10.62 -17.19 6.50
CA ALA A 334 9.84 -16.42 7.47
C ALA A 334 10.33 -16.68 8.89
N THR A 335 10.40 -15.63 9.71
CA THR A 335 10.81 -15.72 11.13
C THR A 335 10.01 -14.75 11.99
N SER A 336 9.80 -15.08 13.26
CA SER A 336 9.06 -14.22 14.21
C SER A 336 7.66 -13.79 13.72
N CYS A 337 7.00 -14.62 12.90
CA CYS A 337 5.63 -14.39 12.45
C CYS A 337 4.63 -15.12 13.36
N VAL A 338 3.49 -14.50 13.62
CA VAL A 338 2.43 -15.05 14.47
C VAL A 338 1.16 -15.17 13.65
N PHE A 339 0.55 -16.35 13.68
CA PHE A 339 -0.72 -16.65 13.03
C PHE A 339 -1.70 -17.14 14.10
N LYS A 340 -2.67 -16.30 14.47
CA LYS A 340 -3.49 -16.56 15.65
C LYS A 340 -4.98 -16.28 15.47
N ASN A 341 -5.84 -17.15 16.01
CA ASN A 341 -7.30 -16.93 16.03
C ASN A 341 -7.93 -16.69 14.64
N ASN A 342 -7.28 -17.12 13.56
CA ASN A 342 -7.88 -17.01 12.24
C ASN A 342 -8.90 -18.14 12.04
N ASN A 343 -10.01 -17.83 11.39
CA ASN A 343 -11.01 -18.82 11.00
C ASN A 343 -10.89 -19.10 9.50
N ILE A 344 -10.50 -20.33 9.14
CA ILE A 344 -10.22 -20.72 7.76
C ILE A 344 -11.14 -21.85 7.34
N LEU A 345 -12.04 -21.56 6.41
CA LEU A 345 -12.94 -22.51 5.78
C LEU A 345 -12.55 -22.73 4.32
N ASN A 346 -12.04 -23.91 3.97
CA ASN A 346 -11.71 -24.26 2.58
C ASN A 346 -12.37 -25.57 2.17
N THR A 347 -12.75 -25.68 0.89
CA THR A 347 -13.35 -26.90 0.30
C THR A 347 -12.41 -27.63 -0.66
N ALA A 348 -11.32 -26.98 -1.09
CA ALA A 348 -10.16 -27.56 -1.75
C ALA A 348 -8.88 -26.83 -1.29
N GLY A 349 -7.71 -27.22 -1.81
CA GLY A 349 -6.43 -26.65 -1.37
C GLY A 349 -6.10 -27.00 0.08
N THR A 350 -5.45 -26.08 0.79
CA THR A 350 -5.07 -26.26 2.21
C THR A 350 -5.66 -25.12 3.06
N CYS A 351 -6.14 -25.36 4.27
CA CYS A 351 -6.50 -24.25 5.17
C CYS A 351 -5.23 -23.48 5.57
N PHE A 352 -4.20 -24.19 6.04
CA PHE A 352 -2.94 -23.57 6.47
C PHE A 352 -1.73 -24.30 5.90
N LYS A 353 -0.89 -23.62 5.11
CA LYS A 353 0.28 -24.19 4.45
C LYS A 353 1.56 -23.50 4.91
N VAL A 354 2.56 -24.29 5.25
CA VAL A 354 3.91 -23.84 5.57
C VAL A 354 4.84 -24.21 4.42
N GLN A 355 5.57 -23.22 3.91
CA GLN A 355 6.59 -23.36 2.88
C GLN A 355 7.87 -22.69 3.37
N TYR A 356 9.03 -23.25 3.08
CA TYR A 356 10.36 -22.77 3.45
C TYR A 356 10.43 -21.85 4.69
N ALA A 357 9.85 -22.30 5.81
CA ALA A 357 9.80 -21.57 7.06
C ALA A 357 10.02 -22.56 8.21
N CYS A 358 11.21 -22.52 8.78
CA CYS A 358 11.65 -23.45 9.81
C CYS A 358 12.26 -22.67 10.97
N ASN A 359 11.42 -22.05 11.79
CA ASN A 359 11.89 -21.29 12.95
C ASN A 359 10.89 -21.34 14.10
N SER A 360 11.33 -21.71 15.29
CA SER A 360 10.46 -21.81 16.48
C SER A 360 9.89 -20.47 16.95
N SER A 361 10.45 -19.34 16.48
CA SER A 361 9.88 -18.01 16.68
C SER A 361 8.60 -17.77 15.88
N ASN A 362 8.34 -18.56 14.84
CA ASN A 362 7.06 -18.57 14.16
C ASN A 362 6.04 -19.33 15.02
N ILE A 363 4.89 -18.72 15.25
CA ILE A 363 3.85 -19.23 16.13
C ILE A 363 2.56 -19.38 15.34
N ILE A 364 2.02 -20.59 15.29
CA ILE A 364 0.74 -20.91 14.65
C ILE A 364 -0.16 -21.43 15.76
N SER A 365 -1.07 -20.59 16.25
CA SER A 365 -1.83 -20.92 17.46
C SER A 365 -3.30 -20.56 17.41
N ASP A 366 -4.14 -21.40 18.02
CA ASP A 366 -5.55 -21.10 18.27
C ASP A 366 -6.36 -20.77 17.00
N ASN A 367 -5.91 -21.23 15.83
CA ASN A 367 -6.65 -21.07 14.57
C ASN A 367 -7.71 -22.16 14.39
N VAL A 368 -8.76 -21.83 13.66
CA VAL A 368 -9.80 -22.78 13.24
C VAL A 368 -9.56 -23.23 11.81
N PHE A 369 -9.31 -24.53 11.60
CA PHE A 369 -9.12 -25.11 10.27
C PHE A 369 -10.34 -25.97 9.89
N ASP A 370 -11.35 -25.37 9.28
CA ASP A 370 -12.52 -26.05 8.73
C ASP A 370 -12.24 -26.51 7.29
N ALA A 371 -11.50 -27.62 7.18
CA ALA A 371 -11.26 -28.27 5.90
C ALA A 371 -12.43 -29.20 5.53
N GLN A 372 -13.11 -28.87 4.43
CA GLN A 372 -14.22 -29.65 3.87
C GLN A 372 -13.85 -30.20 2.49
N GLY A 373 -14.66 -31.11 1.95
CA GLY A 373 -14.45 -31.64 0.61
C GLY A 373 -13.09 -32.32 0.46
N THR A 374 -12.23 -31.78 -0.41
CA THR A 374 -10.86 -32.26 -0.65
C THR A 374 -9.80 -31.40 0.04
N ALA A 375 -10.18 -30.40 0.82
CA ALA A 375 -9.24 -29.54 1.51
C ALA A 375 -8.42 -30.30 2.57
N VAL A 376 -7.18 -29.87 2.76
CA VAL A 376 -6.30 -30.34 3.83
C VAL A 376 -6.26 -29.28 4.93
N LYS A 377 -6.37 -29.68 6.21
CA LYS A 377 -6.31 -28.71 7.33
C LYS A 377 -4.95 -28.00 7.42
N TYR A 378 -3.88 -28.77 7.43
CA TYR A 378 -2.54 -28.26 7.68
C TYR A 378 -1.51 -29.05 6.85
N GLN A 379 -0.58 -28.35 6.21
CA GLN A 379 0.47 -28.96 5.39
C GLN A 379 1.81 -28.24 5.59
N GLU A 380 2.88 -29.01 5.80
CA GLU A 380 4.26 -28.54 5.75
C GLU A 380 4.93 -29.06 4.47
N MET A 381 5.50 -28.15 3.69
CA MET A 381 6.25 -28.47 2.48
C MET A 381 7.73 -28.70 2.78
N TYR A 382 8.51 -29.25 1.86
CA TYR A 382 9.97 -29.28 1.94
C TYR A 382 10.61 -29.97 3.17
N GLY A 383 9.87 -30.79 3.92
CA GLY A 383 10.42 -31.59 5.02
C GLY A 383 11.07 -30.72 6.09
N GLU A 384 12.36 -30.94 6.37
CA GLU A 384 13.09 -30.20 7.42
C GLU A 384 13.15 -28.68 7.19
N TYR A 385 12.99 -28.22 5.96
CA TYR A 385 13.00 -26.79 5.61
C TYR A 385 11.72 -26.06 5.99
N SER A 386 10.63 -26.78 6.34
CA SER A 386 9.41 -26.18 6.90
C SER A 386 9.03 -26.73 8.28
N ALA A 387 9.82 -27.66 8.82
CA ALA A 387 9.56 -28.29 10.10
C ALA A 387 10.36 -27.61 11.21
N GLY A 388 9.70 -26.93 12.14
CA GLY A 388 10.40 -26.23 13.24
C GLY A 388 9.62 -25.07 13.87
N ASN A 389 8.44 -24.77 13.34
CA ASN A 389 7.55 -23.74 13.86
C ASN A 389 6.81 -24.21 15.12
N THR A 390 6.40 -23.27 15.96
CA THR A 390 5.61 -23.56 17.15
C THR A 390 4.13 -23.67 16.77
N VAL A 391 3.59 -24.89 16.73
CA VAL A 391 2.18 -25.17 16.39
C VAL A 391 1.42 -25.62 17.63
N VAL A 392 0.40 -24.88 18.07
CA VAL A 392 -0.32 -25.18 19.33
C VAL A 392 -1.79 -24.75 19.31
N GLY A 393 -2.70 -25.58 19.81
CA GLY A 393 -4.09 -25.15 20.04
C GLY A 393 -4.97 -24.95 18.80
N ASN A 394 -4.50 -25.30 17.59
CA ASN A 394 -5.31 -25.27 16.36
C ASN A 394 -6.27 -26.48 16.31
N ASN A 395 -7.42 -26.38 15.61
CA ASN A 395 -8.47 -27.41 15.62
C ASN A 395 -8.71 -28.21 14.32
#